data_AF-A0A1Z8KSV3-F1
#
_entry.id   AF-A0A1Z8KSV3-F1
#
_cell.length_a   1.000
_cell.length_b   1.000
_cell.length_c   1.000
_cell.angle_alpha   90.00
_cell.angle_beta   90.00
_cell.angle_gamma   90.00
#
_symmetry.space_group_name_H-M   'P 1'
#
loop_
_entity.id
_entity.type
_entity.pdbx_description
1 polymer ?
#
loop_
_entity_poly.entity_id
_entity_poly.type
_entity_poly.pdbx_seq_one_letter_code
_entity_poly.pdbx_strand_id
1 'polypeptide(L)'
;MQAGLNGRSLLITLLLWFFLGYLGAHRFYLGKYKSAVAMAILTIVGWLTAFIVIGIFILIGVGIWWVVDLVNILMAASREADQRAKAGAS
;
A
#
# COMPACT_ATOMS: atom_id res chain seq x y z
N MET A 1 -16.42 0.85 3.37
CA MET A 1 -16.10 0.25 4.68
C MET A 1 -14.74 0.76 5.12
N GLN A 2 -14.73 1.70 6.07
CA GLN A 2 -13.51 2.17 6.73
C GLN A 2 -13.05 1.04 7.64
N ALA A 3 -11.97 0.36 7.28
CA ALA A 3 -11.33 -0.56 8.20
C ALA A 3 -10.66 0.30 9.27
N GLY A 4 -11.27 0.37 10.46
CA GLY A 4 -10.59 0.87 11.65
C GLY A 4 -9.34 0.02 11.84
N LEU A 5 -8.17 0.62 11.64
CA LEU A 5 -6.90 -0.02 11.93
C LEU A 5 -6.74 0.02 13.45
N ASN A 6 -7.29 -1.01 14.12
CA ASN A 6 -7.00 -1.27 15.52
C ASN A 6 -5.48 -1.23 15.69
N GLY A 7 -4.99 -0.34 16.56
CA GLY A 7 -3.63 0.25 16.58
C GLY A 7 -2.38 -0.65 16.61
N ARG A 8 -2.50 -1.94 16.33
CA ARG A 8 -1.40 -2.87 16.04
C ARG A 8 -1.06 -2.98 14.55
N SER A 9 -1.95 -2.60 13.63
CA SER A 9 -1.80 -2.96 12.22
C SER A 9 -1.09 -1.94 11.34
N LEU A 10 -1.02 -0.65 11.71
CA LEU A 10 -0.36 0.39 10.92
C LEU A 10 1.14 0.18 10.79
N LEU A 11 1.80 -0.08 11.93
CA LEU A 11 3.24 -0.31 11.97
C LEU A 11 3.63 -1.55 11.18
N ILE A 12 2.85 -2.63 11.34
CA ILE A 12 3.03 -3.88 10.57
C ILE A 12 2.82 -3.62 9.07
N THR A 13 1.82 -2.80 8.71
CA THR A 13 1.56 -2.44 7.31
C THR A 13 2.71 -1.62 6.72
N LEU A 14 3.26 -0.65 7.45
CA LEU A 14 4.44 0.11 7.03
C LEU A 14 5.68 -0.77 6.90
N LEU A 15 5.89 -1.68 7.85
CA LEU A 15 7.02 -2.61 7.83
C LEU A 15 6.92 -3.58 6.64
N LEU A 16 5.73 -4.16 6.39
CA LEU A 16 5.48 -4.98 5.20
C LEU A 16 5.58 -4.16 3.90
N TRP A 17 5.14 -2.90 3.90
CA TRP A 17 5.26 -2.03 2.75
C TRP A 17 6.73 -1.72 2.44
N PHE A 18 7.57 -1.49 3.45
CA PHE A 18 9.00 -1.24 3.27
C PHE A 18 9.77 -2.50 2.83
N PHE A 19 9.51 -3.65 3.47
CA PHE A 19 10.25 -4.89 3.19
C PHE A 19 9.71 -5.68 2.00
N LEU A 20 8.40 -5.66 1.77
CA LEU A 20 7.69 -6.54 0.84
C LEU A 20 6.80 -5.76 -0.16
N GLY A 21 6.96 -4.43 -0.21
CA GLY A 21 6.19 -3.55 -1.09
C GLY A 21 6.50 -3.73 -2.57
N TYR A 22 7.73 -4.10 -2.93
CA TYR A 22 8.11 -4.34 -4.33
C TYR A 22 7.38 -5.56 -4.94
N LEU A 23 6.92 -6.49 -4.09
CA LEU A 23 6.18 -7.69 -4.47
C LEU A 23 4.65 -7.53 -4.33
N GLY A 24 4.15 -6.40 -3.82
CA GLY A 24 2.71 -6.16 -3.60
C GLY A 24 2.10 -6.96 -2.45
N ALA A 25 2.92 -7.56 -1.58
CA ALA A 25 2.48 -8.46 -0.53
C ALA A 25 1.78 -7.76 0.65
N HIS A 26 2.05 -6.46 0.87
CA HIS A 26 1.36 -5.66 1.89
C HIS A 26 -0.16 -5.61 1.65
N ARG A 27 -0.57 -5.67 0.37
CA ARG A 27 -1.98 -5.59 -0.04
C ARG A 27 -2.71 -6.93 0.11
N PHE A 28 -1.98 -8.06 0.05
CA PHE A 28 -2.49 -9.38 0.44
C PHE A 28 -2.78 -9.43 1.95
N TYR A 29 -1.94 -8.79 2.76
CA TYR A 29 -2.11 -8.75 4.21
C TYR A 29 -3.33 -7.92 4.65
N LEU A 30 -3.67 -6.88 3.90
CA LEU A 30 -4.84 -6.04 4.14
C LEU A 30 -6.17 -6.68 3.71
N GLY A 31 -6.17 -7.95 3.27
CA GLY A 31 -7.37 -8.66 2.81
C GLY A 31 -7.97 -8.12 1.50
N LYS A 32 -7.27 -7.20 0.82
CA LYS A 32 -7.71 -6.57 -0.44
C LYS A 32 -7.22 -7.37 -1.65
N TYR A 33 -7.62 -8.65 -1.72
CA TYR A 33 -7.17 -9.62 -2.73
C TYR A 33 -7.31 -9.12 -4.17
N LYS A 34 -8.42 -8.44 -4.53
CA LYS A 34 -8.66 -7.95 -5.90
C LYS A 34 -7.58 -6.95 -6.35
N SER A 35 -7.26 -5.97 -5.52
CA SER A 35 -6.23 -4.99 -5.84
C SER A 35 -4.82 -5.55 -5.68
N ALA A 36 -4.61 -6.49 -4.75
CA ALA A 36 -3.32 -7.17 -4.58
C ALA A 36 -2.95 -8.00 -5.81
N VAL A 37 -3.91 -8.78 -6.34
CA VAL A 37 -3.76 -9.56 -7.56
C VAL A 37 -3.56 -8.65 -8.77
N ALA A 38 -4.32 -7.55 -8.89
CA ALA A 38 -4.11 -6.59 -9.98
C ALA A 38 -2.70 -6.00 -9.96
N MET A 39 -2.19 -5.61 -8.79
CA MET A 39 -0.84 -5.07 -8.65
C MET A 39 0.23 -6.12 -8.97
N ALA A 40 0.07 -7.35 -8.48
CA ALA A 40 0.99 -8.46 -8.78
C ALA A 40 1.03 -8.79 -10.28
N ILE A 41 -0.14 -8.85 -10.95
CA ILE A 41 -0.22 -9.06 -12.40
C ILE A 41 0.46 -7.91 -13.14
N LEU A 42 0.20 -6.65 -12.77
CA LEU A 42 0.86 -5.51 -13.41
C LEU A 42 2.38 -5.52 -13.20
N THR A 43 2.87 -5.91 -12.02
CA THR A 43 4.31 -6.01 -11.77
C THR A 43 4.93 -7.14 -12.58
N ILE A 44 4.30 -8.31 -12.65
CA ILE A 44 4.77 -9.47 -13.44
C ILE A 44 4.76 -9.14 -14.93
N VAL A 45 3.64 -8.61 -15.44
CA VAL A 45 3.49 -8.19 -16.84
C VAL A 45 4.44 -7.04 -17.16
N GLY A 46 4.61 -6.08 -16.26
CA GLY A 46 5.54 -4.97 -16.39
C GLY A 46 6.99 -5.45 -16.51
N TRP A 47 7.40 -6.43 -15.70
CA TRP A 47 8.72 -7.06 -15.82
C TRP A 47 8.88 -7.90 -17.09
N LEU A 48 7.87 -8.67 -17.48
CA LEU A 48 7.87 -9.47 -18.73
C LEU A 48 7.95 -8.59 -19.98
N THR A 49 7.24 -7.46 -19.98
CA THR A 49 7.19 -6.52 -21.11
C THR A 49 8.24 -5.42 -21.02
N ALA A 50 9.06 -5.39 -19.96
CA ALA A 50 10.14 -4.42 -19.78
C ALA A 50 11.17 -4.50 -20.91
N PHE A 51 11.38 -5.69 -21.49
CA PHE A 51 12.22 -5.91 -22.67
C PHE A 51 11.79 -5.09 -23.90
N ILE A 52 10.52 -4.67 -23.97
CA ILE A 52 9.96 -3.92 -25.11
C ILE A 52 9.82 -2.43 -24.75
N VAL A 53 10.41 -1.94 -23.65
CA VAL A 53 10.25 -0.57 -23.09
C VAL A 53 8.84 -0.28 -22.58
N ILE A 54 7.80 -0.90 -23.15
CA ILE A 54 6.39 -0.80 -22.72
C ILE A 54 6.24 -1.16 -21.23
N GLY A 55 6.94 -2.20 -20.77
CA GLY A 55 6.90 -2.60 -19.37
C GLY A 55 7.46 -1.55 -18.41
N ILE A 56 8.35 -0.66 -18.86
CA ILE A 56 8.88 0.44 -18.03
C ILE A 56 7.76 1.42 -17.68
N PHE A 57 6.87 1.76 -18.61
CA PHE A 57 5.72 2.64 -18.32
C PHE A 57 4.75 2.00 -17.31
N ILE A 58 4.54 0.68 -17.41
CA ILE A 58 3.72 -0.08 -16.46
C ILE A 58 4.37 -0.07 -15.08
N LEU A 59 5.68 -0.33 -15.00
CA LEU A 59 6.44 -0.31 -13.74
C LEU A 59 6.48 1.09 -13.11
N ILE A 60 6.54 2.17 -13.91
CA ILE A 60 6.39 3.54 -13.42
C ILE A 60 4.99 3.75 -12.83
N GLY A 61 3.94 3.30 -13.52
CA GLY A 61 2.57 3.36 -13.00
C GLY A 61 2.39 2.61 -11.69
N VAL A 62 2.97 1.40 -11.58
CA VAL A 62 3.01 0.61 -10.34
C VAL A 62 3.82 1.34 -9.26
N GLY A 63 4.93 1.98 -9.61
CA GLY A 63 5.73 2.80 -8.70
C GLY A 63 4.97 4.01 -8.14
N ILE A 64 4.23 4.74 -8.99
CA ILE A 64 3.35 5.83 -8.54
C ILE A 64 2.27 5.27 -7.61
N TRP A 65 1.65 4.15 -7.98
CA TRP A 65 0.65 3.49 -7.14
C TRP A 65 1.25 3.07 -5.79
N TRP A 66 2.49 2.61 -5.77
CA TRP A 66 3.22 2.26 -4.55
C TRP A 66 3.41 3.46 -3.61
N VAL A 67 3.74 4.64 -4.16
CA VAL A 67 3.84 5.90 -3.40
C VAL A 67 2.47 6.37 -2.89
N VAL A 68 1.42 6.28 -3.71
CA VAL A 68 0.05 6.63 -3.28
C VAL A 68 -0.40 5.77 -2.10
N ASP A 69 -0.06 4.48 -2.09
CA ASP A 69 -0.34 3.60 -0.96
C ASP A 69 0.39 4.05 0.33
N LEU A 70 1.66 4.47 0.24
CA LEU A 70 2.40 5.02 1.38
C LEU A 70 1.69 6.25 1.96
N VAL A 71 1.30 7.19 1.10
CA VAL A 71 0.62 8.43 1.50
C VAL A 71 -0.71 8.11 2.17
N ASN A 72 -1.47 7.14 1.67
CA ASN A 72 -2.72 6.70 2.29
C ASN A 72 -2.50 6.09 3.68
N ILE A 73 -1.46 5.27 3.85
CA ILE A 73 -1.09 4.67 5.14
C ILE A 73 -0.67 5.77 6.14
N LEU A 74 0.15 6.73 5.69
CA LEU A 74 0.59 7.85 6.53
C LEU A 74 -0.57 8.75 6.96
N MET A 75 -1.51 9.03 6.04
CA MET A 75 -2.73 9.77 6.38
C MET A 75 -3.63 9.01 7.35
N ALA A 76 -3.69 7.67 7.26
CA ALA A 76 -4.42 6.89 8.26
C ALA A 76 -3.77 7.03 9.64
N ALA A 77 -2.42 7.00 9.70
CA ALA A 77 -1.68 7.20 10.95
C ALA A 77 -1.90 8.59 11.56
N SER A 78 -1.92 9.66 10.76
CA SER A 78 -2.17 11.02 11.28
C SER A 78 -3.58 11.18 11.82
N ARG A 79 -4.59 10.60 11.15
CA ARG A 79 -5.99 10.62 11.61
C ARG A 79 -6.16 9.93 12.97
N GLU A 80 -5.44 8.85 13.22
CA GLU A 80 -5.45 8.16 14.51
C GLU A 80 -4.84 9.00 15.63
N ALA A 81 -3.75 9.73 15.34
CA ALA A 81 -3.13 10.65 16.29
C ALA A 81 -4.10 11.79 16.70
N ASP A 82 -4.77 12.39 15.71
CA ASP A 82 -5.76 13.45 15.95
C ASP A 82 -6.97 12.97 16.76
N GLN A 83 -7.45 11.75 16.51
CA GLN A 83 -8.57 11.18 17.26
C GLN A 83 -8.22 10.93 18.72
N ARG A 84 -7.00 10.46 19.02
CA ARG A 84 -6.52 10.27 20.40
C ARG A 84 -6.38 11.59 21.14
N ALA A 85 -5.88 12.63 20.46
CA ALA A 85 -5.78 13.97 21.03
C ALA A 85 -7.17 14.54 21.41
N LYS A 86 -8.19 14.33 20.57
CA LYS A 86 -9.56 14.76 20.86
C LYS A 86 -10.24 13.94 21.96
N ALA A 87 -9.99 12.63 22.04
CA ALA A 87 -10.59 11.75 23.05
C ALA A 87 -9.98 11.89 24.45
N GLY A 88 -8.74 12.37 24.57
CA GLY A 88 -8.13 12.70 25.87
C GLY A 88 -8.49 14.10 26.40
N ALA A 89 -9.12 14.94 25.57
CA ALA A 89 -9.52 16.30 25.92
C ALA A 89 -11.01 16.42 26.32
N SER A 90 -11.77 15.32 26.28
CA SER A 90 -13.19 15.22 26.66
C SER A 90 -13.35 14.40 27.93
#